data_AF-A0A916ZT87-F1
#
_entry.id   AF-A0A916ZT87-F1
#
_cell.length_a   1.000
_cell.length_b   1.000
_cell.length_c   1.000
_cell.angle_alpha   90.00
_cell.angle_beta   90.00
_cell.angle_gamma   90.00
#
_symmetry.space_group_name_H-M   'P 1'
#
loop_
_entity.id
_entity.type
_entity.pdbx_description
1 polymer ?
#
loop_
_entity_poly.entity_id
_entity_poly.type
_entity_poly.pdbx_seq_one_letter_code
_entity_poly.pdbx_strand_id
1 'polypeptide(L)'
;MNLSIFKTKKELQIQSDQQGYDVLVKSVNAPIECIKDARDEFKRNKIEIKTLEELSKGNFIEILNQYVDAEYKKSTTVKDLKLSPEDFKERRKIETSKLESLQSIYNNLINRNEQLYDFNDGFFKHCENAYHSKDPYKQKIFKKAPKKRDYRIGDMFTITGNKVKLDIPKKPFEMYLLNNEQKELIVSINKFIEASKELEFEPKFIYDAVKKYLASDTGYLLNNVVFNYNEILTHKL
;
A
#
# COMPACT_ATOMS: atom_id res chain seq x y z
N MET A 1 -12.81 -30.85 14.68
CA MET A 1 -13.97 -30.19 14.03
C MET A 1 -13.45 -29.55 12.75
N ASN A 2 -13.75 -30.14 11.60
CA ASN A 2 -13.32 -29.65 10.29
C ASN A 2 -14.12 -28.38 9.98
N LEU A 3 -13.46 -27.22 10.03
CA LEU A 3 -13.98 -26.02 9.40
C LEU A 3 -14.06 -26.31 7.91
N SER A 4 -15.29 -26.40 7.43
CA SER A 4 -15.64 -26.36 6.02
C SER A 4 -14.76 -25.33 5.31
N ILE A 5 -13.82 -25.84 4.53
CA ILE A 5 -13.14 -25.09 3.47
C ILE A 5 -14.26 -24.52 2.62
N PHE A 6 -14.56 -23.23 2.78
CA PHE A 6 -15.68 -22.57 2.12
C PHE A 6 -15.58 -22.81 0.61
N LYS A 7 -16.60 -23.46 0.04
CA LYS A 7 -16.64 -23.81 -1.38
C LYS A 7 -16.81 -22.60 -2.30
N THR A 8 -17.19 -21.43 -1.79
CA THR A 8 -17.27 -20.18 -2.57
C THR A 8 -17.01 -18.96 -1.68
N LYS A 9 -15.80 -18.38 -1.78
CA LYS A 9 -15.39 -17.14 -1.08
C LYS A 9 -16.36 -15.96 -1.24
N LYS A 10 -17.15 -15.91 -2.31
CA LYS A 10 -17.98 -14.75 -2.69
C LYS A 10 -19.11 -14.40 -1.72
N GLU A 11 -19.67 -15.36 -0.97
CA GLU A 11 -20.86 -15.11 -0.14
C GLU A 11 -20.57 -14.45 1.21
N LEU A 12 -19.30 -14.42 1.62
CA LEU A 12 -18.86 -13.81 2.88
C LEU A 12 -18.04 -12.54 2.67
N GLN A 13 -17.78 -12.16 1.41
CA GLN A 13 -17.11 -10.90 1.11
C GLN A 13 -18.09 -9.74 1.32
N ILE A 14 -17.69 -8.77 2.14
CA ILE A 14 -18.58 -7.72 2.63
C ILE A 14 -18.12 -6.32 2.24
N GLN A 15 -16.81 -6.06 2.14
CA GLN A 15 -16.26 -4.79 1.67
C GLN A 15 -14.77 -4.94 1.27
N SER A 16 -14.16 -3.85 0.79
CA SER A 16 -12.71 -3.69 0.64
C SER A 16 -12.18 -2.67 1.66
N ASP A 17 -11.06 -2.95 2.31
CA ASP A 17 -10.28 -2.02 3.12
C ASP A 17 -9.52 -1.05 2.21
N GLN A 18 -10.24 -0.05 1.71
CA GLN A 18 -9.70 0.93 0.78
C GLN A 18 -8.60 1.78 1.42
N GLN A 19 -8.74 2.12 2.70
CA GLN A 19 -7.74 2.91 3.41
C GLN A 19 -6.41 2.15 3.52
N GLY A 20 -6.45 0.88 3.91
CA GLY A 20 -5.26 0.02 3.92
C GLY A 20 -4.62 -0.10 2.54
N TYR A 21 -5.45 -0.30 1.50
CA TYR A 21 -4.97 -0.38 0.12
C TYR A 21 -4.28 0.91 -0.33
N ASP A 22 -4.87 2.08 -0.05
CA ASP A 22 -4.33 3.39 -0.43
C ASP A 22 -3.00 3.68 0.26
N VAL A 23 -2.80 3.22 1.51
CA VAL A 23 -1.51 3.30 2.20
C VAL A 23 -0.44 2.48 1.48
N LEU A 24 -0.77 1.28 1.02
CA LEU A 24 0.15 0.46 0.24
C LEU A 24 0.47 1.12 -1.12
N VAL A 25 -0.54 1.65 -1.81
CA VAL A 25 -0.37 2.40 -3.06
C VAL A 25 0.60 3.58 -2.88
N LYS A 26 0.46 4.36 -1.80
CA LYS A 26 1.40 5.45 -1.49
C LYS A 26 2.83 4.93 -1.28
N SER A 27 2.99 3.82 -0.60
CA SER A 27 4.30 3.20 -0.35
C SER A 27 4.95 2.71 -1.65
N VAL A 28 4.17 2.14 -2.57
CA VAL A 28 4.64 1.71 -3.90
C VAL A 28 4.97 2.90 -4.81
N ASN A 29 4.24 4.01 -4.68
CA ASN A 29 4.53 5.23 -5.45
C ASN A 29 5.80 5.96 -5.00
N ALA A 30 6.21 5.83 -3.73
CA ALA A 30 7.41 6.50 -3.21
C ALA A 30 8.69 6.21 -4.04
N PRO A 31 9.07 4.95 -4.35
CA PRO A 31 10.23 4.68 -5.22
C PRO A 31 10.04 5.20 -6.66
N ILE A 32 8.81 5.24 -7.17
CA ILE A 32 8.51 5.80 -8.50
C ILE A 32 8.80 7.31 -8.52
N GLU A 33 8.41 8.03 -7.47
CA GLU A 33 8.73 9.45 -7.34
C GLU A 33 10.25 9.67 -7.22
N CYS A 34 10.99 8.82 -6.50
CA CYS A 34 12.47 8.92 -6.47
C CYS A 34 13.09 8.82 -7.87
N ILE A 35 12.56 7.96 -8.75
CA ILE A 35 13.03 7.84 -10.13
C ILE A 35 12.72 9.12 -10.94
N LYS A 36 11.54 9.71 -10.75
CA LYS A 36 11.17 10.97 -11.42
C LYS A 36 12.06 12.12 -10.95
N ASP A 37 12.29 12.22 -9.64
CA ASP A 37 13.17 13.23 -9.05
C ASP A 37 14.61 13.06 -9.53
N ALA A 38 15.09 11.81 -9.68
CA ALA A 38 16.41 11.54 -10.24
C ALA A 38 16.49 12.02 -11.69
N ARG A 39 15.48 11.75 -12.53
CA ARG A 39 15.43 12.27 -13.91
C ARG A 39 15.48 13.80 -13.95
N ASP A 40 14.76 14.46 -13.06
CA ASP A 40 14.77 15.92 -12.97
C ASP A 40 16.13 16.44 -12.53
N GLU A 41 16.85 15.71 -11.68
CA GLU A 41 18.22 16.04 -11.28
C GLU A 41 19.24 15.84 -12.40
N PHE A 42 19.10 14.79 -13.21
CA PHE A 42 19.86 14.63 -14.45
C PHE A 42 19.65 15.82 -15.38
N LYS A 43 18.38 16.26 -15.55
CA LYS A 43 18.05 17.42 -16.37
C LYS A 43 18.69 18.71 -15.85
N ARG A 44 18.76 18.92 -14.52
CA ARG A 44 19.48 20.07 -13.92
C ARG A 44 20.98 20.04 -14.23
N ASN A 45 21.57 18.84 -14.26
CA ASN A 45 22.95 18.62 -14.70
C ASN A 45 23.14 18.69 -16.23
N LYS A 46 22.09 19.07 -16.97
CA LYS A 46 22.06 19.14 -18.44
C LYS A 46 22.33 17.79 -19.12
N ILE A 47 21.88 16.71 -18.48
CA ILE A 47 21.96 15.34 -19.00
C ILE A 47 20.54 14.88 -19.32
N GLU A 48 20.34 14.40 -20.54
CA GLU A 48 19.04 13.93 -21.00
C GLU A 48 18.89 12.43 -20.73
N ILE A 49 17.90 12.07 -19.91
CA ILE A 49 17.44 10.70 -19.72
C ILE A 49 16.13 10.55 -20.49
N LYS A 50 16.11 9.68 -21.51
CA LYS A 50 14.98 9.59 -22.44
C LYS A 50 13.78 8.89 -21.83
N THR A 51 14.03 7.93 -20.95
CA THR A 51 12.99 7.08 -20.36
C THR A 51 13.19 6.88 -18.86
N LEU A 52 12.08 6.76 -18.11
CA LEU A 52 12.13 6.36 -16.70
C LEU A 52 12.69 4.95 -16.52
N GLU A 53 12.53 4.08 -17.52
CA GLU A 53 13.05 2.72 -17.52
C GLU A 53 14.58 2.66 -17.38
N GLU A 54 15.33 3.60 -17.96
CA GLU A 54 16.79 3.71 -17.78
C GLU A 54 17.20 3.84 -16.31
N LEU A 55 16.33 4.44 -15.49
CA LEU A 55 16.56 4.68 -14.07
C LEU A 55 15.95 3.58 -13.18
N SER A 56 15.18 2.65 -13.74
CA SER A 56 14.42 1.64 -12.99
C SER A 56 15.28 0.65 -12.18
N LYS A 57 16.60 0.62 -12.39
CA LYS A 57 17.52 -0.22 -11.62
C LYS A 57 18.10 0.48 -10.39
N GLY A 58 17.90 1.79 -10.25
CA GLY A 58 18.43 2.56 -9.11
C GLY A 58 19.92 2.90 -9.18
N ASN A 59 20.60 2.61 -10.29
CA ASN A 59 22.05 2.87 -10.45
C ASN A 59 22.34 4.30 -10.92
N PHE A 60 21.76 5.32 -10.28
CA PHE A 60 21.80 6.70 -10.75
C PHE A 60 23.24 7.24 -10.89
N ILE A 61 24.12 6.97 -9.92
CA ILE A 61 25.51 7.45 -9.97
C ILE A 61 26.33 6.77 -11.06
N GLU A 62 26.07 5.48 -11.30
CA GLU A 62 26.70 4.76 -12.41
C GLU A 62 26.29 5.38 -13.76
N ILE A 63 25.00 5.64 -13.94
CA ILE A 63 24.46 6.26 -15.16
C ILE A 63 25.09 7.64 -15.37
N LEU A 64 25.18 8.46 -14.32
CA LEU A 64 25.84 9.77 -14.36
C LEU A 64 27.29 9.65 -14.83
N ASN A 65 28.07 8.78 -14.20
CA ASN A 65 29.47 8.60 -14.54
C ASN A 65 29.65 8.12 -15.99
N GLN A 66 28.81 7.19 -16.45
CA GLN A 66 28.82 6.72 -17.84
C GLN A 66 28.54 7.84 -18.85
N TYR A 67 27.58 8.73 -18.55
CA TYR A 67 27.28 9.89 -19.40
C TYR A 67 28.47 10.85 -19.47
N VAL A 68 29.06 11.18 -18.32
CA VAL A 68 30.18 12.12 -18.24
C VAL A 68 31.42 11.59 -18.96
N ASP A 69 31.72 10.30 -18.76
CA ASP A 69 32.85 9.67 -19.43
C ASP A 69 32.63 9.57 -20.95
N ALA A 70 31.39 9.36 -21.41
CA ALA A 70 31.05 9.37 -22.82
C ALA A 70 31.15 10.77 -23.44
N GLU A 71 30.75 11.81 -22.71
CA GLU A 71 30.90 13.22 -23.13
C GLU A 71 32.38 13.61 -23.22
N TYR A 72 33.18 13.26 -22.21
CA TYR A 72 34.63 13.46 -22.19
C TYR A 72 35.30 12.86 -23.44
N LYS A 73 35.00 11.59 -23.75
CA LYS A 73 35.58 10.87 -24.91
C LYS A 73 35.23 11.52 -26.26
N LYS A 74 34.06 12.14 -26.35
CA LYS A 74 33.54 12.76 -27.59
C LYS A 74 33.91 14.24 -27.74
N SER A 75 34.26 14.93 -26.66
CA SER A 75 34.54 16.36 -26.68
C SER A 75 35.87 16.68 -27.39
N THR A 76 35.80 17.43 -28.48
CA THR A 76 36.97 17.99 -29.17
C THR A 76 37.66 19.04 -28.30
N THR A 77 36.90 19.91 -27.63
CA THR A 77 37.43 20.94 -26.73
C THR A 77 38.28 20.37 -25.60
N VAL A 78 37.87 19.22 -25.02
CA VAL A 78 38.65 18.52 -23.99
C VAL A 78 39.99 18.03 -24.54
N LYS A 79 39.99 17.50 -25.77
CA LYS A 79 41.21 17.02 -26.45
C LYS A 79 42.14 18.18 -26.78
N ASP A 80 41.59 19.29 -27.27
CA ASP A 80 42.34 20.50 -27.64
C ASP A 80 42.98 21.15 -26.41
N LEU A 81 42.26 21.19 -25.29
CA LEU A 81 42.74 21.72 -24.01
C LEU A 81 43.56 20.70 -23.21
N LYS A 82 43.72 19.46 -23.70
CA LYS A 82 44.41 18.34 -23.04
C LYS A 82 43.98 18.14 -21.58
N LEU A 83 42.68 18.27 -21.30
CA LEU A 83 42.15 18.13 -19.95
C LEU A 83 42.13 16.65 -19.52
N SER A 84 42.48 16.39 -18.26
CA SER A 84 42.25 15.08 -17.65
C SER A 84 40.74 14.83 -17.41
N PRO A 85 40.31 13.56 -17.23
CA PRO A 85 38.93 13.25 -16.85
C PRO A 85 38.50 13.95 -15.56
N GLU A 86 39.40 14.06 -14.58
CA GLU A 86 39.18 14.70 -13.29
C GLU A 86 38.96 16.21 -13.45
N ASP A 87 39.82 16.88 -14.24
CA ASP A 87 39.68 18.32 -14.51
C ASP A 87 38.39 18.64 -15.28
N PHE A 88 37.97 17.74 -16.19
CA PHE A 88 36.71 17.89 -16.92
C PHE A 88 35.51 17.79 -15.99
N LYS A 89 35.51 16.82 -15.06
CA LYS A 89 34.47 16.63 -14.04
C LYS A 89 34.36 17.85 -13.13
N GLU A 90 35.49 18.37 -12.65
CA GLU A 90 35.54 19.56 -11.80
C GLU A 90 34.97 20.80 -12.53
N ARG A 91 35.38 21.01 -13.79
CA ARG A 91 34.90 22.14 -14.61
C ARG A 91 33.41 22.04 -14.96
N ARG A 92 32.86 20.83 -15.11
CA ARG A 92 31.42 20.62 -15.33
C ARG A 92 30.58 20.90 -14.09
N LYS A 93 31.19 21.01 -12.89
CA LYS A 93 30.51 21.27 -11.60
C LYS A 93 29.30 20.36 -11.39
N ILE A 94 29.49 19.07 -11.61
CA ILE A 94 28.42 18.07 -11.51
C ILE A 94 28.09 17.86 -10.04
N GLU A 95 26.85 18.13 -9.67
CA GLU A 95 26.37 17.93 -8.31
C GLU A 95 25.86 16.49 -8.14
N THR A 96 26.59 15.65 -7.41
CA THR A 96 26.26 14.23 -7.21
C THR A 96 25.43 13.97 -5.95
N SER A 97 25.52 14.85 -4.95
CA SER A 97 24.97 14.67 -3.60
C SER A 97 23.49 14.28 -3.59
N LYS A 98 22.68 14.95 -4.41
CA LYS A 98 21.25 14.68 -4.50
C LYS A 98 20.94 13.36 -5.20
N LEU A 99 21.69 13.02 -6.26
CA LEU A 99 21.54 11.72 -6.94
C LEU A 99 21.96 10.56 -6.03
N GLU A 100 23.01 10.73 -5.21
CA GLU A 100 23.45 9.74 -4.23
C GLU A 100 22.39 9.51 -3.16
N SER A 101 21.80 10.60 -2.65
CA SER A 101 20.69 10.55 -1.69
C SER A 101 19.48 9.83 -2.28
N LEU A 102 19.06 10.21 -3.49
CA LEU A 102 17.93 9.59 -4.19
C LEU A 102 18.17 8.10 -4.47
N GLN A 103 19.38 7.72 -4.88
CA GLN A 103 19.76 6.32 -5.11
C GLN A 103 19.66 5.51 -3.82
N SER A 104 20.16 6.04 -2.70
CA SER A 104 20.07 5.39 -1.39
C SER A 104 18.61 5.21 -0.96
N ILE A 105 17.80 6.26 -1.05
CA ILE A 105 16.37 6.22 -0.71
C ILE A 105 15.64 5.19 -1.59
N TYR A 106 15.83 5.26 -2.90
CA TYR A 106 15.21 4.34 -3.86
C TYR A 106 15.55 2.88 -3.54
N ASN A 107 16.83 2.56 -3.36
CA ASN A 107 17.29 1.21 -3.06
C ASN A 107 16.72 0.69 -1.73
N ASN A 108 16.56 1.55 -0.73
CA ASN A 108 15.91 1.16 0.53
C ASN A 108 14.41 0.88 0.33
N LEU A 109 13.71 1.72 -0.44
CA LEU A 109 12.27 1.58 -0.67
C LEU A 109 11.91 0.32 -1.47
N ILE A 110 12.62 0.02 -2.57
CA ILE A 110 12.30 -1.16 -3.40
C ILE A 110 12.60 -2.49 -2.70
N ASN A 111 13.49 -2.48 -1.72
CA ASN A 111 13.87 -3.66 -0.92
C ASN A 111 12.99 -3.85 0.31
N ARG A 112 12.08 -2.92 0.58
CA ARG A 112 11.13 -3.04 1.69
C ARG A 112 10.15 -4.18 1.40
N ASN A 113 9.96 -5.02 2.42
CA ASN A 113 8.96 -6.08 2.42
C ASN A 113 7.75 -5.66 3.26
N GLU A 114 6.56 -5.83 2.69
CA GLU A 114 5.29 -5.71 3.38
C GLU A 114 4.75 -7.11 3.67
N GLN A 115 4.53 -7.42 4.95
CA GLN A 115 3.92 -8.68 5.34
C GLN A 115 2.42 -8.48 5.47
N LEU A 116 1.65 -9.10 4.58
CA LEU A 116 0.21 -8.97 4.53
C LEU A 116 -0.47 -10.31 4.72
N TYR A 117 -1.58 -10.32 5.45
CA TYR A 117 -2.46 -11.48 5.52
C TYR A 117 -3.16 -11.74 4.17
N ASP A 118 -3.57 -13.00 3.94
CA ASP A 118 -4.25 -13.38 2.69
C ASP A 118 -5.56 -12.63 2.40
N PHE A 119 -6.22 -12.12 3.44
CA PHE A 119 -7.44 -11.32 3.46
C PHE A 119 -7.62 -10.73 4.88
N ASN A 120 -8.53 -9.76 5.05
CA ASN A 120 -8.77 -9.08 6.33
C ASN A 120 -7.48 -8.53 6.99
N ASP A 121 -6.52 -8.04 6.20
CA ASP A 121 -5.19 -7.65 6.70
C ASP A 121 -5.27 -6.63 7.85
N GLY A 122 -6.03 -5.56 7.68
CA GLY A 122 -6.21 -4.53 8.71
C GLY A 122 -6.77 -5.08 10.01
N PHE A 123 -7.76 -5.99 9.95
CA PHE A 123 -8.35 -6.63 11.12
C PHE A 123 -7.34 -7.53 11.84
N PHE A 124 -6.64 -8.40 11.12
CA PHE A 124 -5.70 -9.33 11.75
C PHE A 124 -4.46 -8.62 12.30
N LYS A 125 -3.99 -7.54 11.67
CA LYS A 125 -2.98 -6.64 12.27
C LYS A 125 -3.46 -5.99 13.56
N HIS A 126 -4.72 -5.54 13.61
CA HIS A 126 -5.31 -5.02 14.84
C HIS A 126 -5.35 -6.09 15.96
N CYS A 127 -5.71 -7.33 15.61
CA CYS A 127 -5.71 -8.45 16.57
C CYS A 127 -4.29 -8.83 17.02
N GLU A 128 -3.30 -8.81 16.13
CA GLU A 128 -1.89 -9.11 16.43
C GLU A 128 -1.30 -8.09 17.43
N ASN A 129 -1.54 -6.80 17.21
CA ASN A 129 -1.07 -5.75 18.14
C ASN A 129 -1.63 -5.94 19.55
N ALA A 130 -2.86 -6.45 19.66
CA ALA A 130 -3.50 -6.72 20.95
C ALA A 130 -3.25 -8.14 21.49
N TYR A 131 -2.76 -9.07 20.67
CA TYR A 131 -2.18 -10.34 21.12
C TYR A 131 -0.97 -10.08 22.02
N HIS A 132 -0.12 -9.13 21.61
CA HIS A 132 1.04 -8.70 22.38
C HIS A 132 0.68 -8.04 23.72
N SER A 133 -0.53 -7.49 23.86
CA SER A 133 -1.06 -6.99 25.14
C SER A 133 -1.72 -8.05 26.03
N LYS A 134 -1.59 -9.34 25.70
CA LYS A 134 -2.09 -10.50 26.46
C LYS A 134 -3.61 -10.60 26.63
N ASP A 135 -4.41 -9.99 25.75
CA ASP A 135 -5.86 -10.14 25.76
C ASP A 135 -6.27 -11.58 25.35
N PRO A 136 -6.79 -12.43 26.26
CA PRO A 136 -7.10 -13.83 25.97
C PRO A 136 -8.14 -14.01 24.85
N TYR A 137 -9.01 -13.03 24.65
CA TYR A 137 -10.01 -13.05 23.60
C TYR A 137 -9.34 -12.89 22.23
N LYS A 138 -8.52 -11.86 22.07
CA LYS A 138 -7.81 -11.57 20.82
C LYS A 138 -6.73 -12.61 20.51
N GLN A 139 -6.20 -13.31 21.52
CA GLN A 139 -5.34 -14.46 21.31
C GLN A 139 -6.02 -15.64 20.60
N LYS A 140 -7.28 -15.93 20.92
CA LYS A 140 -8.05 -16.98 20.23
C LYS A 140 -8.33 -16.62 18.78
N ILE A 141 -8.54 -15.33 18.51
CA ILE A 141 -8.79 -14.80 17.16
C ILE A 141 -7.52 -14.87 16.32
N PHE A 142 -6.39 -14.42 16.87
CA PHE A 142 -5.10 -14.46 16.19
C PHE A 142 -4.68 -15.88 15.79
N LYS A 143 -4.98 -16.90 16.60
CA LYS A 143 -4.74 -18.31 16.24
C LYS A 143 -5.47 -18.77 14.98
N LYS A 144 -6.52 -18.06 14.57
CA LYS A 144 -7.30 -18.33 13.35
C LYS A 144 -6.89 -17.43 12.18
N ALA A 145 -5.91 -16.54 12.37
CA ALA A 145 -5.44 -15.67 11.30
C ALA A 145 -4.85 -16.50 10.15
N PRO A 146 -5.08 -16.10 8.89
CA PRO A 146 -4.43 -16.73 7.76
C PRO A 146 -2.91 -16.50 7.83
N LYS A 147 -2.16 -17.23 7.02
CA LYS A 147 -0.71 -16.99 6.92
C LYS A 147 -0.44 -15.62 6.30
N LYS A 148 0.60 -14.94 6.78
CA LYS A 148 1.17 -13.78 6.11
C LYS A 148 1.93 -14.23 4.85
N ARG A 149 1.92 -13.38 3.83
CA ARG A 149 2.81 -13.46 2.68
C ARG A 149 3.68 -12.23 2.65
N ASP A 150 4.92 -12.42 2.22
CA ASP A 150 5.85 -11.34 1.99
C ASP A 150 5.64 -10.78 0.59
N TYR A 151 5.49 -9.46 0.50
CA TYR A 151 5.44 -8.75 -0.76
C TYR A 151 6.53 -7.68 -0.77
N ARG A 152 7.44 -7.78 -1.74
CA ARG A 152 8.49 -6.78 -1.92
C ARG A 152 7.93 -5.60 -2.72
N ILE A 153 8.17 -4.37 -2.27
CA ILE A 153 7.67 -3.16 -2.94
C ILE A 153 8.15 -3.06 -4.39
N GLY A 154 9.42 -3.43 -4.65
CA GLY A 154 9.99 -3.45 -6.00
C GLY A 154 9.27 -4.37 -7.00
N ASP A 155 8.54 -5.38 -6.51
CA ASP A 155 7.80 -6.33 -7.35
C ASP A 155 6.37 -5.85 -7.66
N MET A 156 5.90 -4.77 -7.01
CA MET A 156 4.53 -4.24 -7.15
C MET A 156 4.38 -3.19 -8.24
N PHE A 157 5.43 -2.91 -9.01
CA PHE A 157 5.34 -2.01 -10.15
C PHE A 157 6.33 -2.41 -11.25
N THR A 158 6.02 -1.99 -12.47
CA THR A 158 6.91 -2.16 -13.63
C THR A 158 6.97 -0.84 -14.38
N ILE A 159 8.15 -0.49 -14.87
CA ILE A 159 8.37 0.69 -15.69
C ILE A 159 8.76 0.23 -17.09
N THR A 160 8.05 0.72 -18.11
CA THR A 160 8.35 0.45 -19.52
C THR A 160 8.33 1.77 -20.29
N GLY A 161 9.47 2.17 -20.83
CA GLY A 161 9.71 3.51 -21.33
C GLY A 161 9.44 4.57 -20.25
N ASN A 162 8.38 5.36 -20.45
CA ASN A 162 7.92 6.37 -19.50
C ASN A 162 6.62 5.98 -18.77
N LYS A 163 6.09 4.78 -19.03
CA LYS A 163 4.84 4.31 -18.43
C LYS A 163 5.13 3.47 -17.19
N VAL A 164 4.33 3.68 -16.15
CA VAL A 164 4.36 2.90 -14.91
C VAL A 164 3.09 2.07 -14.83
N LYS A 165 3.24 0.76 -14.60
CA LYS A 165 2.13 -0.15 -14.30
C LYS A 165 2.27 -0.58 -12.84
N LEU A 166 1.21 -0.40 -12.06
CA LEU A 166 1.11 -0.91 -10.69
C LEU A 166 0.48 -2.31 -10.71
N ASP A 167 1.06 -3.23 -9.95
CA ASP A 167 0.56 -4.60 -9.73
C ASP A 167 0.47 -4.88 -8.23
N ILE A 168 -0.46 -4.16 -7.58
CA ILE A 168 -0.64 -4.18 -6.13
C ILE A 168 -1.66 -5.27 -5.77
N PRO A 169 -1.34 -6.18 -4.82
CA PRO A 169 -2.25 -7.25 -4.44
C PRO A 169 -3.50 -6.67 -3.77
N LYS A 170 -4.68 -6.96 -4.33
CA LYS A 170 -5.96 -6.50 -3.76
C LYS A 170 -6.50 -7.41 -2.65
N LYS A 171 -6.23 -8.71 -2.79
CA LYS A 171 -6.77 -9.77 -1.93
C LYS A 171 -6.55 -9.54 -0.42
N PRO A 172 -5.39 -9.05 0.07
CA PRO A 172 -5.21 -8.74 1.49
C PRO A 172 -6.23 -7.74 2.05
N PHE A 173 -6.72 -6.85 1.20
CA PHE A 173 -7.66 -5.78 1.55
C PHE A 173 -9.12 -6.19 1.32
N GLU A 174 -9.38 -7.39 0.79
CA GLU A 174 -10.74 -7.92 0.74
C GLU A 174 -11.18 -8.30 2.16
N MET A 175 -12.36 -7.82 2.55
CA MET A 175 -12.95 -8.12 3.85
C MET A 175 -13.96 -9.26 3.73
N TYR A 176 -13.81 -10.26 4.59
CA TYR A 176 -14.63 -11.45 4.69
C TYR A 176 -15.10 -11.67 6.13
N LEU A 177 -16.35 -12.10 6.28
CA LEU A 177 -16.82 -12.69 7.54
C LEU A 177 -16.05 -13.99 7.83
N LEU A 178 -15.85 -14.29 9.11
CA LEU A 178 -15.11 -15.45 9.58
C LEU A 178 -16.01 -16.65 9.90
N ASN A 179 -17.30 -16.42 10.13
CA ASN A 179 -18.28 -17.46 10.43
C ASN A 179 -19.72 -17.04 10.03
N ASN A 180 -20.67 -17.96 10.18
CA ASN A 180 -22.08 -17.72 9.83
C ASN A 180 -22.78 -16.85 10.87
N GLU A 181 -22.38 -16.92 12.14
CA GLU A 181 -22.96 -16.12 13.23
C GLU A 181 -22.77 -14.62 12.98
N GLN A 182 -21.66 -14.22 12.37
CA GLN A 182 -21.40 -12.84 11.96
C GLN A 182 -22.29 -12.40 10.79
N LYS A 183 -22.61 -13.32 9.86
CA LYS A 183 -23.56 -13.08 8.78
C LYS A 183 -24.97 -12.88 9.34
N GLU A 184 -25.38 -13.75 10.26
CA GLU A 184 -26.67 -13.66 10.95
C GLU A 184 -26.80 -12.37 11.77
N LEU A 185 -25.72 -11.90 12.39
CA LEU A 185 -25.70 -10.61 13.09
C LEU A 185 -26.01 -9.45 12.14
N ILE A 186 -25.33 -9.37 10.99
CA ILE A 186 -25.60 -8.32 9.99
C ILE A 186 -27.06 -8.37 9.54
N VAL A 187 -27.58 -9.56 9.23
CA VAL A 187 -28.99 -9.75 8.84
C VAL A 187 -29.93 -9.30 9.95
N SER A 188 -29.62 -9.61 11.21
CA SER A 188 -30.46 -9.25 12.36
C SER A 188 -30.48 -7.74 12.60
N ILE A 189 -29.33 -7.06 12.45
CA ILE A 189 -29.24 -5.61 12.56
C ILE A 189 -30.07 -4.94 11.47
N ASN A 190 -29.95 -5.37 10.22
CA ASN A 190 -30.74 -4.81 9.12
C ASN A 190 -32.23 -5.00 9.34
N LYS A 191 -32.67 -6.22 9.71
CA LYS A 191 -34.08 -6.50 10.06
C LYS A 191 -34.59 -5.63 11.20
N PHE A 192 -33.77 -5.42 12.24
CA PHE A 192 -34.14 -4.55 13.35
C PHE A 192 -34.34 -3.10 12.87
N ILE A 193 -33.45 -2.58 12.03
CA ILE A 193 -33.57 -1.22 11.48
C ILE A 193 -34.83 -1.10 10.61
N GLU A 194 -35.07 -2.05 9.71
CA GLU A 194 -36.25 -2.07 8.83
C GLU A 194 -37.55 -2.10 9.63
N ALA A 195 -37.70 -3.09 10.54
CA ALA A 195 -38.89 -3.21 11.38
C ALA A 195 -39.09 -1.98 12.28
N SER A 196 -38.01 -1.38 12.78
CA SER A 196 -38.11 -0.18 13.61
C SER A 196 -38.57 1.05 12.83
N LYS A 197 -38.19 1.17 11.56
CA LYS A 197 -38.69 2.21 10.66
C LYS A 197 -40.17 2.02 10.34
N GLU A 198 -40.60 0.78 10.08
CA GLU A 198 -42.02 0.44 9.84
C GLU A 198 -42.92 0.75 11.05
N LEU A 199 -42.36 0.62 12.26
CA LEU A 199 -43.04 0.94 13.52
C LEU A 199 -42.91 2.42 13.92
N GLU A 200 -42.34 3.26 13.06
CA GLU A 200 -42.17 4.71 13.30
C GLU A 200 -41.37 5.05 14.57
N PHE A 201 -40.39 4.20 14.95
CA PHE A 201 -39.49 4.55 16.05
C PHE A 201 -38.57 5.72 15.70
N GLU A 202 -38.27 6.54 16.71
CA GLU A 202 -37.34 7.66 16.61
C GLU A 202 -35.97 7.21 16.06
N PRO A 203 -35.44 7.85 14.99
CA PRO A 203 -34.17 7.44 14.38
C PRO A 203 -33.00 7.39 15.38
N LYS A 204 -33.00 8.29 16.36
CA LYS A 204 -32.00 8.31 17.44
C LYS A 204 -32.05 7.04 18.29
N PHE A 205 -33.24 6.54 18.63
CA PHE A 205 -33.40 5.30 19.40
C PHE A 205 -32.85 4.10 18.62
N ILE A 206 -33.22 4.00 17.33
CA ILE A 206 -32.75 2.94 16.44
C ILE A 206 -31.22 2.97 16.37
N TYR A 207 -30.64 4.16 16.11
CA TYR A 207 -29.20 4.35 16.05
C TYR A 207 -28.52 3.95 17.36
N ASP A 208 -28.99 4.45 18.50
CA ASP A 208 -28.37 4.17 19.80
C ASP A 208 -28.34 2.68 20.15
N ALA A 209 -29.34 1.91 19.68
CA ALA A 209 -29.40 0.45 19.87
C ALA A 209 -28.34 -0.32 19.06
N VAL A 210 -27.97 0.16 17.86
CA VAL A 210 -27.06 -0.56 16.95
C VAL A 210 -25.72 0.13 16.72
N LYS A 211 -25.51 1.36 17.20
CA LYS A 211 -24.34 2.21 16.89
C LYS A 211 -22.99 1.55 17.09
N LYS A 212 -22.87 0.60 18.03
CA LYS A 212 -21.64 -0.17 18.25
C LYS A 212 -21.21 -0.93 16.98
N TYR A 213 -22.16 -1.44 16.21
CA TYR A 213 -21.92 -2.21 14.99
C TYR A 213 -21.85 -1.35 13.74
N LEU A 214 -22.05 -0.03 13.85
CA LEU A 214 -22.06 0.89 12.73
C LEU A 214 -20.74 1.66 12.64
N ALA A 215 -20.32 1.99 11.42
CA ALA A 215 -19.23 2.91 11.19
C ALA A 215 -19.65 4.33 11.63
N SER A 216 -18.68 5.10 12.12
CA SER A 216 -18.89 6.41 12.76
C SER A 216 -19.55 7.46 11.87
N ASP A 217 -19.51 7.27 10.55
CA ASP A 217 -20.06 8.14 9.51
C ASP A 217 -21.51 7.79 9.11
N THR A 218 -22.08 6.71 9.64
CA THR A 218 -23.44 6.24 9.27
C THR A 218 -24.56 7.23 9.66
N GLY A 219 -24.29 8.16 10.58
CA GLY A 219 -25.22 9.19 11.03
C GLY A 219 -26.53 8.65 11.61
N TYR A 220 -27.44 9.54 12.02
CA TYR A 220 -28.77 9.15 12.53
C TYR A 220 -29.76 8.77 11.43
N LEU A 221 -29.41 9.02 10.16
CA LEU A 221 -30.36 8.85 9.05
C LEU A 221 -30.56 7.38 8.66
N LEU A 222 -29.64 6.47 9.01
CA LEU A 222 -29.75 5.01 8.81
C LEU A 222 -30.22 4.58 7.40
N ASN A 223 -30.05 5.44 6.39
CA ASN A 223 -30.51 5.19 5.02
C ASN A 223 -29.50 4.36 4.24
N ASN A 224 -28.22 4.48 4.59
CA ASN A 224 -27.13 3.66 4.08
C ASN A 224 -26.31 3.18 5.27
N VAL A 225 -26.60 1.97 5.76
CA VAL A 225 -25.92 1.39 6.92
C VAL A 225 -24.53 0.94 6.51
N VAL A 226 -23.48 1.52 7.11
CA VAL A 226 -22.10 1.06 6.97
C VAL A 226 -21.73 0.37 8.27
N PHE A 227 -21.25 -0.88 8.19
CA PHE A 227 -20.90 -1.65 9.39
C PHE A 227 -19.49 -1.31 9.88
N ASN A 228 -19.32 -1.29 11.19
CA ASN A 228 -18.01 -1.35 11.83
C ASN A 228 -17.52 -2.81 11.78
N TYR A 229 -16.73 -3.12 10.76
CA TYR A 229 -16.28 -4.48 10.50
C TYR A 229 -15.43 -5.06 11.63
N ASN A 230 -14.67 -4.26 12.37
CA ASN A 230 -13.93 -4.80 13.52
C ASN A 230 -14.89 -5.31 14.61
N GLU A 231 -16.00 -4.60 14.86
CA GLU A 231 -17.02 -5.01 15.84
C GLU A 231 -17.84 -6.20 15.33
N ILE A 232 -18.11 -6.29 14.03
CA ILE A 232 -18.75 -7.47 13.43
C ILE A 232 -17.82 -8.68 13.49
N LEU A 233 -16.58 -8.54 13.02
CA LEU A 233 -15.62 -9.63 12.95
C LEU A 233 -15.19 -10.11 14.34
N THR A 234 -15.31 -9.29 15.37
CA THR A 234 -15.12 -9.74 16.77
C THR A 234 -16.37 -10.37 17.38
N HIS A 235 -17.53 -10.42 16.72
CA HIS A 235 -18.71 -11.06 17.30
C HIS A 235 -18.58 -12.59 17.30
N LYS A 236 -18.76 -13.21 18.49
CA LYS A 236 -18.85 -14.67 18.71
C LYS A 236 -17.76 -15.47 17.96
N LEU A 237 -16.48 -15.17 18.24
CA LEU A 237 -15.32 -15.88 17.68
C LEU A 237 -14.77 -17.00 18.56
#